data_AF-A0A920IAY6-F1
#
_entry.id   AF-A0A920IAY6-F1
#
_cell.length_a   1.000
_cell.length_b   1.000
_cell.length_c   1.000
_cell.angle_alpha   90.00
_cell.angle_beta   90.00
_cell.angle_gamma   90.00
#
_symmetry.space_group_name_H-M   'P 1'
#
loop_
_entity.id
_entity.type
_entity.pdbx_description
1 polymer ?
#
loop_
_entity_poly.entity_id
_entity_poly.type
_entity_poly.pdbx_seq_one_letter_code
_entity_poly.pdbx_strand_id
1 'polypeptide(L)'
;MGKSGISRARPIAGDIKLAEGFLSKIEPFIWRNTLDYTVVEDLQNWLRHYPIPKDYLGFDVKLGAFGIRHVEIITHILNYLEEVRNLSLRTQNTSNALIELENSEWISEGKANDLISCYYAWRRIEHRLQYQRDNQTHKLPKLELDFEKFSYLMGYRSSFEFKKILHELQQFTKNSASHPILNEMVSKKANINSTSVTLPQDPEFILEWISQLGFKNEKFIQKTIQAWLSGSVAATSSERARTYLIRLLPKMLLEIAKADFPDAAFAAFQDIISSLPAGVQIFALLENNPTLVGLLSNILVKAPRLTEILRYNTYLLDDLLENQFFHKLPDKTLVAKIIQDEIKNVSIERALDLIRKRNRSWQFQADVHLLEAISEAHEIAYFRSIIASECLRQIVN
;
A
#
# COMPACT_ATOMS: atom_id res chain seq x y z
N MET A 1 9.69 11.94 5.17
CA MET A 1 10.98 11.37 4.71
C MET A 1 10.93 9.89 5.01
N GLY A 2 10.97 9.01 4.01
CA GLY A 2 10.89 7.56 4.25
C GLY A 2 12.12 7.07 5.01
N LYS A 3 11.97 6.01 5.82
CA LYS A 3 13.05 5.40 6.63
C LYS A 3 14.32 5.10 5.81
N SER A 4 14.16 4.74 4.53
CA SER A 4 15.26 4.47 3.58
C SER A 4 16.14 5.68 3.26
N GLY A 5 15.64 6.90 3.43
CA GLY A 5 16.45 8.12 3.25
C GLY A 5 17.33 8.43 4.45
N ILE A 6 16.85 8.10 5.66
CA ILE A 6 17.55 8.39 6.92
C ILE A 6 18.66 7.36 7.18
N SER A 7 18.50 6.11 6.72
CA SER A 7 19.57 5.10 6.81
C SER A 7 20.84 5.45 6.03
N ARG A 8 20.75 6.38 5.06
CA ARG A 8 21.88 6.89 4.27
C ARG A 8 22.42 8.24 4.76
N ALA A 9 21.95 8.73 5.92
CA ALA A 9 22.35 10.03 6.45
C ALA A 9 23.78 9.99 7.00
N ARG A 10 24.64 10.92 6.56
CA ARG A 10 26.03 11.03 7.05
C ARG A 10 26.39 12.48 7.33
N PRO A 11 27.25 12.76 8.32
CA PRO A 11 27.85 14.09 8.46
C PRO A 11 28.69 14.40 7.22
N ILE A 12 28.41 15.54 6.57
CA ILE A 12 29.14 16.01 5.39
C ILE A 12 29.97 17.26 5.73
N ALA A 13 29.46 18.14 6.61
CA ALA A 13 30.14 19.34 7.07
C ALA A 13 29.59 19.78 8.44
N GLY A 14 30.35 20.58 9.20
CA GLY A 14 29.97 21.10 10.52
C GLY A 14 30.61 20.34 11.69
N ASP A 15 29.99 20.42 12.88
CA ASP A 15 30.44 19.69 14.07
C ASP A 15 30.11 18.20 13.94
N ILE A 16 31.14 17.41 13.62
CA ILE A 16 31.03 15.97 13.42
C ILE A 16 30.56 15.27 14.71
N LYS A 17 31.03 15.70 15.89
CA LYS A 17 30.66 15.07 17.16
C LYS A 17 29.19 15.27 17.48
N LEU A 18 28.67 16.47 17.19
CA LEU A 18 27.23 16.75 17.34
C LEU A 18 26.40 15.89 16.38
N ALA A 19 26.84 15.77 15.13
CA ALA A 19 26.15 14.98 14.11
C ALA A 19 26.16 13.48 14.45
N GLU A 20 27.28 12.93 14.90
CA GLU A 20 27.39 11.55 15.40
C GLU A 20 26.49 11.33 16.62
N GLY A 21 26.44 12.28 17.55
CA GLY A 21 25.54 12.25 18.70
C GLY A 21 24.05 12.35 18.35
N PHE A 22 23.71 12.98 17.23
CA PHE A 22 22.35 12.97 16.67
C PHE A 22 22.03 11.63 16.01
N LEU A 23 22.95 11.12 15.18
CA LEU A 23 22.81 9.83 14.50
C LEU A 23 22.63 8.67 15.49
N SER A 24 23.38 8.65 16.60
CA SER A 24 23.24 7.64 17.65
C SER A 24 21.88 7.68 18.37
N LYS A 25 21.26 8.86 18.48
CA LYS A 25 19.93 9.01 19.08
C LYS A 25 18.79 8.57 18.17
N ILE A 26 18.95 8.74 16.86
CA ILE A 26 17.95 8.30 15.88
C ILE A 26 18.16 6.85 15.44
N GLU A 27 19.30 6.26 15.77
CA GLU A 27 19.69 4.87 15.51
C GLU A 27 18.57 3.87 15.86
N PRO A 28 17.91 3.92 17.03
CA PRO A 28 16.83 2.98 17.37
C PRO A 28 15.52 3.22 16.59
N PHE A 29 15.37 4.42 16.02
CA PHE A 29 14.23 4.76 15.17
C PHE A 29 14.43 4.32 13.72
N ILE A 30 15.70 4.30 13.26
CA ILE A 30 16.11 3.76 11.95
C ILE A 30 16.12 2.24 12.00
N TRP A 31 16.69 1.68 13.06
CA TRP A 31 17.02 0.26 13.23
C TRP A 31 16.24 -0.31 14.42
N ARG A 32 15.07 -0.92 14.17
CA ARG A 32 14.21 -1.48 15.23
C ARG A 32 14.50 -2.98 15.44
N ASN A 33 14.50 -3.41 16.70
CA ASN A 33 14.72 -4.82 17.10
C ASN A 33 13.57 -5.80 16.74
N THR A 34 12.57 -5.37 15.97
CA THR A 34 11.43 -6.20 15.56
C THR A 34 11.30 -6.17 14.05
N LEU A 35 11.34 -7.34 13.41
CA LEU A 35 11.12 -7.51 11.97
C LEU A 35 9.76 -6.93 11.55
N ASP A 36 9.77 -5.72 11.00
CA ASP A 36 8.66 -5.07 10.31
C ASP A 36 8.46 -5.78 8.95
N TYR A 37 7.68 -6.87 8.94
CA TYR A 37 7.41 -7.69 7.76
C TYR A 37 6.83 -6.89 6.57
N THR A 38 6.26 -5.70 6.81
CA THR A 38 5.71 -4.83 5.77
C THR A 38 6.80 -4.20 4.89
N VAL A 39 7.98 -3.92 5.43
CA VAL A 39 9.12 -3.37 4.65
C VAL A 39 9.64 -4.40 3.67
N VAL A 40 9.75 -5.65 4.12
CA VAL A 40 10.15 -6.78 3.28
C VAL A 40 9.10 -7.02 2.19
N GLU A 41 7.82 -6.92 2.51
CA GLU A 41 6.72 -7.05 1.55
C GLU A 41 6.73 -5.95 0.47
N ASP A 42 6.99 -4.70 0.84
CA ASP A 42 7.07 -3.58 -0.10
C ASP A 42 8.29 -3.73 -1.03
N LEU A 43 9.44 -4.14 -0.49
CA LEU A 43 10.65 -4.43 -1.26
C LEU A 43 10.48 -5.66 -2.18
N GLN A 44 9.74 -6.68 -1.73
CA GLN A 44 9.38 -7.85 -2.54
C GLN A 44 8.46 -7.48 -3.71
N ASN A 45 7.49 -6.59 -3.50
CA ASN A 45 6.61 -6.14 -4.58
C ASN A 45 7.39 -5.40 -5.67
N TRP A 46 8.45 -4.68 -5.32
CA TRP A 46 9.34 -4.05 -6.30
C TRP A 46 10.13 -5.07 -7.12
N LEU A 47 10.53 -6.22 -6.54
CA LEU A 47 11.18 -7.30 -7.30
C LEU A 47 10.27 -7.93 -8.37
N ARG A 48 8.94 -7.86 -8.22
CA ARG A 48 7.95 -8.47 -9.13
C ARG A 48 7.58 -7.60 -10.34
N HIS A 49 7.59 -6.28 -10.22
CA HIS A 49 6.95 -5.37 -11.19
C HIS A 49 7.91 -4.70 -12.16
N TYR A 50 9.06 -5.32 -12.42
CA TYR A 50 10.00 -4.74 -13.36
C TYR A 50 9.55 -4.93 -14.81
N PRO A 51 9.38 -3.86 -15.60
CA PRO A 51 9.11 -4.00 -17.02
C PRO A 51 10.32 -4.66 -17.68
N ILE A 52 10.10 -5.86 -18.23
CA ILE A 52 11.10 -6.57 -19.03
C ILE A 52 11.16 -5.85 -20.38
N PRO A 53 12.31 -5.28 -20.78
CA PRO A 53 12.41 -4.58 -22.04
C PRO A 53 12.17 -5.53 -23.22
N LYS A 54 11.26 -5.17 -24.15
CA LYS A 54 11.21 -5.78 -25.49
C LYS A 54 12.41 -5.34 -26.34
N ASP A 55 12.91 -4.13 -26.08
CA ASP A 55 14.15 -3.54 -26.60
C ASP A 55 14.69 -2.52 -25.57
N TYR A 56 15.94 -2.07 -25.73
CA TYR A 56 16.61 -1.13 -24.82
C TYR A 56 16.33 0.34 -25.12
N LEU A 57 15.63 0.66 -26.22
CA LEU A 57 15.21 2.04 -26.49
C LEU A 57 14.25 2.52 -25.39
N GLY A 58 14.61 3.60 -24.71
CA GLY A 58 13.82 4.13 -23.59
C GLY A 58 13.89 3.33 -22.30
N PHE A 59 14.67 2.24 -22.23
CA PHE A 59 14.79 1.42 -21.04
C PHE A 59 15.38 2.23 -19.87
N ASP A 60 14.78 2.10 -18.70
CA ASP A 60 15.23 2.76 -17.48
C ASP A 60 16.29 1.90 -16.80
N VAL A 61 17.55 2.34 -16.80
CA VAL A 61 18.66 1.53 -16.25
C VAL A 61 18.60 1.41 -14.73
N LYS A 62 17.80 2.25 -14.06
CA LYS A 62 17.64 2.24 -12.62
C LYS A 62 16.40 1.46 -12.20
N LEU A 63 15.26 1.78 -12.80
CA LEU A 63 13.95 1.23 -12.44
C LEU A 63 13.54 0.03 -13.31
N GLY A 64 14.27 -0.28 -14.37
CA GLY A 64 14.00 -1.42 -15.24
C GLY A 64 14.45 -2.76 -14.66
N ALA A 65 13.99 -3.85 -15.29
CA ALA A 65 14.32 -5.20 -14.85
C ALA A 65 15.83 -5.44 -14.76
N PHE A 66 16.26 -5.94 -13.60
CA PHE A 66 17.64 -6.29 -13.30
C PHE A 66 18.63 -5.13 -13.53
N GLY A 67 18.18 -3.90 -13.30
CA GLY A 67 19.02 -2.69 -13.28
C GLY A 67 19.56 -2.36 -11.88
N ILE A 68 19.94 -1.09 -11.68
CA ILE A 68 20.59 -0.60 -10.45
C ILE A 68 19.76 -0.91 -9.20
N ARG A 69 18.45 -0.58 -9.24
CA ARG A 69 17.57 -0.69 -8.07
C ARG A 69 17.36 -2.15 -7.66
N HIS A 70 17.46 -3.09 -8.61
CA HIS A 70 17.32 -4.51 -8.31
C HIS A 70 18.44 -4.98 -7.38
N VAL A 71 19.69 -4.59 -7.66
CA VAL A 71 20.83 -4.89 -6.78
C VAL A 71 20.64 -4.22 -5.42
N GLU A 72 20.28 -2.94 -5.38
CA GLU A 72 20.05 -2.22 -4.12
C GLU A 72 18.97 -2.88 -3.24
N ILE A 73 17.85 -3.29 -3.82
CA ILE A 73 16.74 -3.90 -3.08
C ILE A 73 17.16 -5.24 -2.49
N ILE A 74 17.83 -6.09 -3.27
CA ILE A 74 18.26 -7.40 -2.78
C ILE A 74 19.23 -7.23 -1.61
N THR A 75 20.22 -6.34 -1.77
CA THR A 75 21.13 -6.00 -0.67
C THR A 75 20.36 -5.50 0.54
N HIS A 76 19.38 -4.61 0.36
CA HIS A 76 18.58 -4.10 1.49
C HIS A 76 17.72 -5.18 2.15
N ILE A 77 17.08 -6.08 1.40
CA ILE A 77 16.25 -7.16 1.98
C ILE A 77 17.15 -8.10 2.79
N LEU A 78 18.27 -8.54 2.22
CA LEU A 78 19.18 -9.46 2.88
C LEU A 78 19.82 -8.81 4.12
N ASN A 79 20.27 -7.56 4.01
CA ASN A 79 20.74 -6.79 5.17
C ASN A 79 19.68 -6.73 6.26
N TYR A 80 18.44 -6.40 5.89
CA TYR A 80 17.34 -6.27 6.83
C TYR A 80 17.01 -7.59 7.55
N LEU A 81 17.14 -8.73 6.86
CA LEU A 81 16.95 -10.05 7.45
C LEU A 81 18.06 -10.40 8.46
N GLU A 82 19.30 -9.96 8.20
CA GLU A 82 20.46 -10.26 9.05
C GLU A 82 20.74 -9.20 10.14
N GLU A 83 20.23 -7.97 9.99
CA GLU A 83 20.54 -6.83 10.88
C GLU A 83 20.18 -7.06 12.35
N VAL A 84 19.28 -8.00 12.65
CA VAL A 84 18.95 -8.41 14.03
C VAL A 84 20.15 -9.04 14.73
N ARG A 85 21.12 -9.58 13.97
CA ARG A 85 22.25 -10.39 14.46
C ARG A 85 23.61 -9.74 14.24
N ASN A 86 23.77 -8.90 13.21
CA ASN A 86 25.07 -8.33 12.87
C ASN A 86 25.05 -6.80 12.65
N LEU A 87 25.72 -6.07 13.55
CA LEU A 87 25.81 -4.61 13.54
C LEU A 87 26.69 -4.06 12.40
N SER A 88 27.62 -4.86 11.86
CA SER A 88 28.50 -4.45 10.76
C SER A 88 27.73 -4.25 9.44
N LEU A 89 26.50 -4.75 9.33
CA LEU A 89 25.63 -4.57 8.16
C LEU A 89 24.91 -3.22 8.10
N ARG A 90 25.06 -2.37 9.12
CA ARG A 90 24.57 -0.97 9.15
C ARG A 90 25.41 -0.03 8.27
N THR A 91 25.89 -0.52 7.13
CA THR A 91 26.67 0.26 6.17
C THR A 91 25.74 0.95 5.16
N GLN A 92 26.11 2.17 4.77
CA GLN A 92 25.36 2.94 3.78
C GLN A 92 25.78 2.62 2.34
N ASN A 93 26.81 1.79 2.18
CA ASN A 93 27.42 1.49 0.89
C ASN A 93 26.99 0.09 0.45
N THR A 94 26.26 0.01 -0.67
CA THR A 94 25.80 -1.25 -1.27
C THR A 94 26.92 -2.26 -1.48
N SER A 95 28.13 -1.81 -1.87
CA SER A 95 29.27 -2.71 -2.06
C SER A 95 29.75 -3.32 -0.75
N ASN A 96 29.88 -2.52 0.31
CA ASN A 96 30.32 -3.02 1.61
C ASN A 96 29.28 -3.97 2.22
N ALA A 97 27.99 -3.63 2.07
CA ALA A 97 26.90 -4.50 2.49
C ALA A 97 26.93 -5.86 1.78
N LEU A 98 27.19 -5.90 0.47
CA LEU A 98 27.30 -7.16 -0.28
C LEU A 98 28.47 -8.03 0.21
N ILE A 99 29.64 -7.43 0.47
CA ILE A 99 30.80 -8.15 1.02
C ILE A 99 30.45 -8.73 2.40
N GLU A 100 29.78 -7.96 3.24
CA GLU A 100 29.45 -8.42 4.59
C GLU A 100 28.35 -9.50 4.60
N LEU A 101 27.43 -9.47 3.64
CA LEU A 101 26.47 -10.55 3.41
C LEU A 101 27.14 -11.85 2.96
N GLU A 102 28.24 -11.76 2.21
CA GLU A 102 29.05 -12.93 1.81
C GLU A 102 29.85 -13.46 3.01
N ASN A 103 30.48 -12.57 3.79
CA ASN A 103 31.18 -12.93 5.03
C ASN A 103 30.25 -13.58 6.07
N SER A 104 28.97 -13.19 6.08
CA SER A 104 27.93 -13.74 6.96
C SER A 104 27.22 -14.96 6.34
N GLU A 105 27.73 -15.49 5.23
CA GLU A 105 27.22 -16.68 4.51
C GLU A 105 25.76 -16.57 4.00
N TRP A 106 25.22 -15.35 3.91
CA TRP A 106 23.89 -15.12 3.32
C TRP A 106 23.91 -15.21 1.81
N ILE A 107 25.03 -14.91 1.17
CA ILE A 107 25.25 -15.14 -0.25
C ILE A 107 26.48 -16.00 -0.45
N SER A 108 26.47 -16.82 -1.51
CA SER A 108 27.58 -17.72 -1.83
C SER A 108 28.85 -16.96 -2.18
N GLU A 109 30.01 -17.56 -1.92
CA GLU A 109 31.32 -17.03 -2.31
C GLU A 109 31.38 -16.67 -3.81
N GLY A 110 32.00 -15.52 -4.12
CA GLY A 110 32.07 -14.90 -5.44
C GLY A 110 30.88 -14.00 -5.79
N LYS A 111 29.73 -14.16 -5.12
CA LYS A 111 28.48 -13.49 -5.52
C LYS A 111 28.45 -12.02 -5.16
N ALA A 112 29.13 -11.61 -4.09
CA ALA A 112 29.27 -10.20 -3.77
C ALA A 112 30.00 -9.47 -4.90
N ASN A 113 31.12 -10.03 -5.37
CA ASN A 113 31.92 -9.47 -6.46
C ASN A 113 31.12 -9.37 -7.76
N ASP A 114 30.32 -10.38 -8.09
CA ASP A 114 29.45 -10.36 -9.27
C ASP A 114 28.42 -9.24 -9.20
N LEU A 115 27.70 -9.11 -8.08
CA LEU A 115 26.68 -8.08 -7.88
C LEU A 115 27.28 -6.67 -7.84
N ILE A 116 28.45 -6.51 -7.22
CA ILE A 116 29.21 -5.24 -7.21
C ILE A 116 29.61 -4.85 -8.63
N SER A 117 30.10 -5.81 -9.42
CA SER A 117 30.48 -5.59 -10.81
C SER A 117 29.29 -5.17 -11.67
N CYS A 118 28.15 -5.84 -11.51
CA CYS A 118 26.89 -5.47 -12.16
C CYS A 118 26.47 -4.05 -11.78
N TYR A 119 26.46 -3.74 -10.49
CA TYR A 119 26.06 -2.44 -9.96
C TYR A 119 26.92 -1.31 -10.55
N TYR A 120 28.25 -1.46 -10.57
CA TYR A 120 29.14 -0.46 -11.14
C TYR A 120 29.00 -0.33 -12.66
N ALA A 121 28.73 -1.42 -13.38
CA ALA A 121 28.47 -1.37 -14.81
C ALA A 121 27.20 -0.56 -15.11
N TRP A 122 26.10 -0.81 -14.38
CA TRP A 122 24.88 -0.03 -14.53
C TRP A 122 25.05 1.44 -14.13
N ARG A 123 25.76 1.73 -13.03
CA ARG A 123 26.08 3.09 -12.60
C ARG A 123 26.92 3.84 -13.64
N ARG A 124 27.84 3.16 -14.33
CA ARG A 124 28.62 3.76 -15.42
C ARG A 124 27.74 4.21 -16.59
N ILE A 125 26.74 3.39 -16.95
CA ILE A 125 25.76 3.74 -17.99
C ILE A 125 24.92 4.94 -17.53
N GLU A 126 24.39 4.89 -16.31
CA GLU A 126 23.60 5.98 -15.71
C GLU A 126 24.38 7.30 -15.67
N HIS A 127 25.61 7.30 -15.18
CA HIS A 127 26.43 8.51 -15.09
C HIS A 127 26.69 9.12 -16.47
N ARG A 128 26.92 8.30 -17.50
CA ARG A 128 27.10 8.80 -18.88
C ARG A 128 25.82 9.34 -19.49
N LEU A 129 24.67 8.73 -19.19
CA LEU A 129 23.37 9.27 -19.57
C LEU A 129 23.12 10.65 -18.98
N GLN A 130 23.44 10.82 -17.69
CA GLN A 130 23.29 12.09 -16.98
C GLN A 130 24.25 13.15 -17.51
N TYR A 131 25.50 12.76 -17.81
CA TYR A 131 26.50 13.66 -18.40
C TYR A 131 26.06 14.21 -19.77
N GLN A 132 25.50 13.38 -20.65
CA GLN A 132 25.12 13.81 -22.00
C GLN A 132 24.00 14.87 -22.01
N ARG A 133 23.12 14.88 -21.00
CA ARG A 133 21.91 15.72 -20.99
C ARG A 133 21.91 16.79 -19.89
N ASP A 134 22.96 16.86 -19.08
CA ASP A 134 23.06 17.69 -17.87
C ASP A 134 21.77 17.66 -17.02
N ASN A 135 21.15 16.48 -16.95
CA ASN A 135 19.85 16.29 -16.34
C ASN A 135 19.78 14.89 -15.71
N GLN A 136 19.02 14.75 -14.63
CA GLN A 136 18.81 13.48 -13.91
C GLN A 136 17.90 12.53 -14.71
N THR A 137 18.38 12.03 -15.85
CA THR A 137 17.71 10.98 -16.61
C THR A 137 18.28 9.60 -16.26
N HIS A 138 17.40 8.61 -16.16
CA HIS A 138 17.74 7.18 -16.05
C HIS A 138 17.33 6.37 -17.29
N LYS A 139 16.60 7.01 -18.22
CA LYS A 139 16.09 6.36 -19.44
C LYS A 139 17.12 6.48 -20.56
N LEU A 140 17.41 5.36 -21.20
CA LEU A 140 18.16 5.30 -22.45
C LEU A 140 17.43 6.09 -23.56
N PRO A 141 18.12 6.56 -24.61
CA PRO A 141 17.48 7.25 -25.71
C PRO A 141 16.37 6.42 -26.35
N LYS A 142 15.25 7.06 -26.71
CA LYS A 142 14.10 6.41 -27.35
C LYS A 142 14.24 6.33 -28.88
N LEU A 143 14.99 7.25 -29.47
CA LEU A 143 15.22 7.32 -30.91
C LEU A 143 16.49 6.54 -31.25
N GLU A 144 16.44 5.70 -32.30
CA GLU A 144 17.58 4.88 -32.72
C GLU A 144 18.84 5.71 -33.01
N LEU A 145 18.70 6.85 -33.69
CA LEU A 145 19.83 7.74 -33.99
C LEU A 145 20.53 8.26 -32.72
N ASP A 146 19.76 8.58 -31.68
CA ASP A 146 20.33 9.06 -30.42
C ASP A 146 20.92 7.92 -29.60
N PHE A 147 20.32 6.73 -29.69
CA PHE A 147 20.83 5.53 -29.06
C PHE A 147 22.17 5.10 -29.67
N GLU A 148 22.30 5.19 -31.00
CA GLU A 148 23.55 4.94 -31.72
C GLU A 148 24.66 5.91 -31.31
N LYS A 149 24.37 7.22 -31.25
CA LYS A 149 25.30 8.22 -30.70
C LYS A 149 25.73 7.90 -29.26
N PHE A 150 24.77 7.50 -28.42
CA PHE A 150 25.06 7.11 -27.05
C PHE A 150 25.93 5.84 -26.96
N SER A 151 25.73 4.89 -27.88
CA SER A 151 26.55 3.68 -27.97
C SER A 151 28.02 4.00 -28.25
N TYR A 152 28.28 4.98 -29.12
CA TYR A 152 29.63 5.51 -29.33
C TYR A 152 30.21 6.18 -28.09
N LEU A 153 29.41 7.00 -27.37
CA LEU A 153 29.83 7.64 -26.11
C LEU A 153 30.19 6.59 -25.03
N MET A 154 29.52 5.44 -25.05
CA MET A 154 29.81 4.32 -24.17
C MET A 154 31.10 3.57 -24.55
N GLY A 155 31.63 3.78 -25.76
CA GLY A 155 32.85 3.17 -26.28
C GLY A 155 32.63 1.99 -27.24
N TYR A 156 31.39 1.77 -27.71
CA TYR A 156 31.04 0.66 -28.60
C TYR A 156 31.01 1.09 -30.06
N ARG A 157 31.19 0.14 -31.00
CA ARG A 157 31.27 0.43 -32.44
C ARG A 157 29.91 0.48 -33.13
N SER A 158 28.86 0.03 -32.47
CA SER A 158 27.49 0.06 -32.99
C SER A 158 26.45 -0.01 -31.88
N SER A 159 25.22 0.44 -32.19
CA SER A 159 24.06 0.25 -31.31
C SER A 159 23.76 -1.22 -31.04
N PHE A 160 23.96 -2.10 -32.04
CA PHE A 160 23.76 -3.54 -31.92
C PHE A 160 24.70 -4.16 -30.88
N GLU A 161 26.00 -3.84 -30.94
CA GLU A 161 26.98 -4.30 -29.96
C GLU A 161 26.62 -3.83 -28.55
N PHE A 162 26.21 -2.57 -28.40
CA PHE A 162 25.82 -2.05 -27.09
C PHE A 162 24.55 -2.71 -26.54
N LYS A 163 23.51 -2.92 -27.38
CA LYS A 163 22.29 -3.67 -26.98
C LYS A 163 22.64 -5.09 -26.52
N LYS A 164 23.59 -5.76 -27.18
CA LYS A 164 24.07 -7.09 -26.77
C LYS A 164 24.72 -7.04 -25.38
N ILE A 165 25.58 -6.06 -25.12
CA ILE A 165 26.22 -5.89 -23.80
C ILE A 165 25.18 -5.58 -22.70
N LEU A 166 24.19 -4.73 -22.99
CA LEU A 166 23.09 -4.45 -22.06
C LEU A 166 22.32 -5.73 -21.70
N HIS A 167 22.05 -6.58 -22.70
CA HIS A 167 21.41 -7.88 -22.48
C HIS A 167 22.25 -8.84 -21.66
N GLU A 168 23.54 -8.97 -21.97
CA GLU A 168 24.46 -9.79 -21.18
C GLU A 168 24.54 -9.30 -19.73
N LEU A 169 24.65 -7.99 -19.51
CA LEU A 169 24.66 -7.38 -18.19
C LEU A 169 23.34 -7.63 -17.43
N GLN A 170 22.19 -7.52 -18.12
CA GLN A 170 20.89 -7.77 -17.52
C GLN A 170 20.71 -9.24 -17.11
N GLN A 171 21.10 -10.19 -17.96
CA GLN A 171 21.05 -11.61 -17.64
C GLN A 171 22.05 -11.98 -16.52
N PHE A 172 23.25 -11.41 -16.55
CA PHE A 172 24.22 -11.62 -15.49
C PHE A 172 23.70 -11.08 -14.15
N THR A 173 23.14 -9.86 -14.15
CA THR A 173 22.50 -9.28 -12.96
C THR A 173 21.38 -10.17 -12.45
N LYS A 174 20.50 -10.68 -13.33
CA LYS A 174 19.43 -11.60 -12.97
C LYS A 174 19.94 -12.88 -12.30
N ASN A 175 20.98 -13.49 -12.86
CA ASN A 175 21.53 -14.74 -12.34
C ASN A 175 22.21 -14.51 -10.99
N SER A 176 23.04 -13.47 -10.87
CA SER A 176 23.72 -13.10 -9.62
C SER A 176 22.75 -12.58 -8.55
N ALA A 177 21.60 -12.02 -8.94
CA ALA A 177 20.54 -11.59 -8.03
C ALA A 177 19.67 -12.76 -7.50
N SER A 178 19.67 -13.92 -8.16
CA SER A 178 18.82 -15.04 -7.77
C SER A 178 19.18 -15.56 -6.37
N HIS A 179 18.23 -15.57 -5.44
CA HIS A 179 18.48 -16.01 -4.06
C HIS A 179 17.35 -16.93 -3.58
N PRO A 180 17.62 -18.08 -2.94
CA PRO A 180 16.59 -19.05 -2.53
C PRO A 180 15.47 -18.41 -1.69
N ILE A 181 15.84 -17.65 -0.66
CA ILE A 181 14.87 -16.96 0.22
C ILE A 181 14.00 -15.98 -0.57
N LEU A 182 14.58 -15.21 -1.49
CA LEU A 182 13.83 -14.24 -2.30
C LEU A 182 12.93 -14.95 -3.31
N ASN A 183 13.41 -16.01 -3.95
CA ASN A 183 12.65 -16.80 -4.91
C ASN A 183 11.47 -17.49 -4.23
N GLU A 184 11.66 -18.05 -3.03
CA GLU A 184 10.59 -18.65 -2.24
C GLU A 184 9.58 -17.60 -1.76
N MET A 185 10.04 -16.42 -1.33
CA MET A 185 9.18 -15.29 -0.95
C MET A 185 8.35 -14.74 -2.12
N VAL A 186 8.93 -14.71 -3.33
CA VAL A 186 8.21 -14.34 -4.55
C VAL A 186 7.20 -15.43 -4.93
N SER A 187 7.57 -16.72 -4.79
CA SER A 187 6.75 -17.87 -5.20
C SER A 187 5.60 -18.20 -4.24
N LYS A 188 5.79 -18.12 -2.91
CA LYS A 188 4.75 -18.41 -1.90
C LYS A 188 3.54 -17.49 -2.00
N LYS A 189 3.73 -16.26 -2.47
CA LYS A 189 2.64 -15.31 -2.74
C LYS A 189 1.98 -15.46 -4.11
N ALA A 190 2.60 -16.18 -5.05
CA ALA A 190 1.97 -16.52 -6.33
C ALA A 190 0.90 -17.63 -6.17
N ASN A 191 0.99 -18.44 -5.11
CA ASN A 191 0.03 -19.50 -4.77
C ASN A 191 -1.09 -19.08 -3.80
N ILE A 192 -1.10 -17.83 -3.32
CA ILE A 192 -2.26 -17.29 -2.62
C ILE A 192 -3.16 -16.72 -3.71
N ASN A 193 -4.25 -17.42 -4.00
CA ASN A 193 -5.31 -17.03 -4.93
C ASN A 193 -6.00 -15.71 -4.52
N SER A 194 -5.28 -14.60 -4.61
CA SER A 194 -5.85 -13.27 -4.67
C SER A 194 -5.13 -12.53 -5.77
N THR A 195 -5.86 -12.16 -6.82
CA THR A 195 -5.57 -11.09 -7.77
C THR A 195 -4.84 -9.94 -7.08
N SER A 196 -3.50 -10.03 -7.03
CA SER A 196 -2.64 -9.08 -6.33
C SER A 196 -2.34 -7.92 -7.26
N VAL A 197 -3.40 -7.24 -7.67
CA VAL A 197 -3.28 -5.95 -8.35
C VAL A 197 -2.67 -5.00 -7.32
N THR A 198 -1.48 -4.49 -7.60
CA THR A 198 -0.78 -3.56 -6.71
C THR A 198 -1.03 -2.15 -7.23
N LEU A 199 -1.35 -1.20 -6.36
CA LEU A 199 -1.57 0.19 -6.76
C LEU A 199 -0.24 0.78 -7.27
N PRO A 200 -0.17 1.26 -8.53
CA PRO A 200 0.99 2.00 -9.00
C PRO A 200 1.17 3.27 -8.15
N GLN A 201 2.42 3.65 -7.88
CA GLN A 201 2.72 4.85 -7.06
C GLN A 201 3.00 6.08 -7.91
N ASP A 202 3.43 5.89 -9.17
CA ASP A 202 3.68 7.03 -10.07
C ASP A 202 2.37 7.51 -10.70
N PRO A 203 2.17 8.84 -10.79
CA PRO A 203 1.02 9.46 -11.43
C PRO A 203 0.65 8.86 -12.79
N GLU A 204 1.63 8.71 -13.69
CA GLU A 204 1.39 8.25 -15.07
C GLU A 204 0.87 6.81 -15.10
N PHE A 205 1.45 5.92 -14.28
CA PHE A 205 1.01 4.53 -14.19
C PHE A 205 -0.33 4.36 -13.48
N ILE A 206 -0.67 5.22 -12.51
CA ILE A 206 -2.00 5.24 -11.89
C ILE A 206 -3.06 5.55 -12.95
N LEU A 207 -2.80 6.52 -13.82
CA LEU A 207 -3.74 6.91 -14.87
C LEU A 207 -3.97 5.75 -15.85
N GLU A 208 -2.89 5.15 -16.37
CA GLU A 208 -2.96 4.00 -17.28
C GLU A 208 -3.73 2.83 -16.66
N TRP A 209 -3.50 2.57 -15.37
CA TRP A 209 -4.20 1.52 -14.64
C TRP A 209 -5.69 1.81 -14.45
N ILE A 210 -6.08 3.06 -14.16
CA ILE A 210 -7.49 3.46 -14.05
C ILE A 210 -8.19 3.35 -15.41
N SER A 211 -7.52 3.73 -16.51
CA SER A 211 -8.10 3.63 -17.86
C SER A 211 -8.47 2.19 -18.23
N GLN A 212 -7.70 1.21 -17.75
CA GLN A 212 -7.98 -0.22 -17.95
C GLN A 212 -9.21 -0.71 -17.17
N LEU A 213 -9.62 0.00 -16.12
CA LEU A 213 -10.76 -0.36 -15.26
C LEU A 213 -12.10 0.18 -15.79
N GLY A 214 -12.11 1.04 -16.81
CA GLY A 214 -13.34 1.51 -17.47
C GLY A 214 -14.03 2.71 -16.82
N PHE A 215 -13.33 3.47 -15.96
CA PHE A 215 -13.84 4.72 -15.40
C PHE A 215 -13.89 5.85 -16.45
N LYS A 216 -14.89 6.73 -16.38
CA LYS A 216 -15.00 7.86 -17.33
C LYS A 216 -14.17 9.08 -16.88
N ASN A 217 -14.09 9.34 -15.57
CA ASN A 217 -13.41 10.50 -15.00
C ASN A 217 -12.02 10.15 -14.45
N GLU A 218 -11.17 9.54 -15.28
CA GLU A 218 -9.86 9.01 -14.89
C GLU A 218 -8.96 10.05 -14.18
N LYS A 219 -8.94 11.29 -14.68
CA LYS A 219 -8.14 12.39 -14.11
C LYS A 219 -8.60 12.80 -12.70
N PHE A 220 -9.90 12.73 -12.43
CA PHE A 220 -10.44 13.02 -11.10
C PHE A 220 -9.99 11.94 -10.11
N ILE A 221 -10.16 10.67 -10.49
CA ILE A 221 -9.78 9.50 -9.69
C ILE A 221 -8.28 9.52 -9.39
N GLN A 222 -7.45 9.77 -10.41
CA GLN A 222 -5.99 9.87 -10.27
C GLN A 222 -5.59 10.96 -9.25
N LYS A 223 -6.16 12.17 -9.36
CA LYS A 223 -5.88 13.27 -8.42
C LYS A 223 -6.31 12.93 -7.00
N THR A 224 -7.46 12.31 -6.84
CA THR A 224 -7.98 11.86 -5.54
C THR A 224 -7.06 10.83 -4.89
N ILE A 225 -6.64 9.80 -5.64
CA ILE A 225 -5.70 8.80 -5.14
C ILE A 225 -4.38 9.46 -4.74
N GLN A 226 -3.84 10.39 -5.54
CA GLN A 226 -2.63 11.13 -5.17
C GLN A 226 -2.80 11.97 -3.89
N ALA A 227 -3.97 12.58 -3.70
CA ALA A 227 -4.27 13.33 -2.47
C ALA A 227 -4.25 12.41 -1.24
N TRP A 228 -4.73 11.17 -1.37
CA TRP A 228 -4.65 10.16 -0.31
C TRP A 228 -3.22 9.67 -0.07
N LEU A 229 -2.45 9.40 -1.12
CA LEU A 229 -1.06 8.95 -1.02
C LEU A 229 -0.10 10.03 -0.47
N SER A 230 -0.42 11.30 -0.69
CA SER A 230 0.32 12.42 -0.09
C SER A 230 -0.07 12.71 1.36
N GLY A 231 -1.16 12.11 1.86
CA GLY A 231 -1.66 12.34 3.22
C GLY A 231 -2.41 13.68 3.38
N SER A 232 -2.92 14.24 2.28
CA SER A 232 -3.63 15.52 2.26
C SER A 232 -5.02 15.47 2.93
N VAL A 233 -5.52 14.26 3.23
CA VAL A 233 -6.81 14.02 3.90
C VAL A 233 -6.56 13.51 5.31
N ALA A 234 -7.37 13.94 6.29
CA ALA A 234 -7.25 13.57 7.72
C ALA A 234 -7.13 12.05 7.93
N ALA A 235 -7.97 11.27 7.24
CA ALA A 235 -7.94 9.80 7.25
C ALA A 235 -6.59 9.20 6.85
N THR A 236 -5.85 9.89 5.98
CA THR A 236 -4.57 9.46 5.38
C THR A 236 -3.35 10.20 5.95
N SER A 237 -3.53 10.99 7.00
CA SER A 237 -2.48 11.81 7.60
C SER A 237 -1.29 10.98 8.11
N SER A 238 -1.54 9.80 8.67
CA SER A 238 -0.50 8.90 9.14
C SER A 238 0.07 8.00 8.04
N GLU A 239 1.36 7.69 8.13
CA GLU A 239 2.03 6.75 7.21
C GLU A 239 1.39 5.36 7.23
N ARG A 240 1.03 4.86 8.42
CA ARG A 240 0.33 3.58 8.57
C ARG A 240 -1.01 3.56 7.83
N ALA A 241 -1.81 4.62 7.94
CA ALA A 241 -3.09 4.70 7.22
C ALA A 241 -2.87 4.63 5.70
N ARG A 242 -1.86 5.34 5.19
CA ARG A 242 -1.54 5.29 3.75
C ARG A 242 -1.10 3.91 3.31
N THR A 243 -0.27 3.22 4.08
CA THR A 243 0.15 1.84 3.77
C THR A 243 -1.05 0.90 3.65
N TYR A 244 -1.97 0.95 4.62
CA TYR A 244 -3.19 0.13 4.56
C TYR A 244 -4.07 0.51 3.36
N LEU A 245 -4.24 1.80 3.10
CA LEU A 245 -5.04 2.27 1.97
C LEU A 245 -4.44 1.86 0.62
N ILE A 246 -3.12 1.92 0.44
CA ILE A 246 -2.42 1.49 -0.78
C ILE A 246 -2.73 0.03 -1.12
N ARG A 247 -2.82 -0.83 -0.09
CA ARG A 247 -3.08 -2.27 -0.24
C ARG A 247 -4.56 -2.57 -0.44
N LEU A 248 -5.44 -1.74 0.12
CA LEU A 248 -6.88 -1.84 0.00
C LEU A 248 -7.41 -1.35 -1.36
N LEU A 249 -6.88 -0.24 -1.87
CA LEU A 249 -7.39 0.46 -3.05
C LEU A 249 -7.55 -0.42 -4.30
N PRO A 250 -6.60 -1.30 -4.66
CA PRO A 250 -6.76 -2.17 -5.82
C PRO A 250 -7.99 -3.06 -5.76
N LYS A 251 -8.25 -3.68 -4.60
CA LYS A 251 -9.41 -4.55 -4.39
C LYS A 251 -10.70 -3.74 -4.45
N MET A 252 -10.75 -2.59 -3.78
CA MET A 252 -11.91 -1.70 -3.79
C MET A 252 -12.22 -1.19 -5.19
N LEU A 253 -11.22 -0.72 -5.94
CA LEU A 253 -11.41 -0.14 -7.27
C LEU A 253 -11.87 -1.19 -8.29
N LEU A 254 -11.38 -2.42 -8.20
CA LEU A 254 -11.87 -3.53 -9.02
C LEU A 254 -13.35 -3.84 -8.77
N GLU A 255 -13.80 -3.80 -7.51
CA GLU A 255 -15.21 -4.03 -7.18
C GLU A 255 -16.09 -2.84 -7.56
N ILE A 256 -15.63 -1.61 -7.31
CA ILE A 256 -16.33 -0.37 -7.70
C ILE A 256 -16.48 -0.29 -9.23
N ALA A 257 -15.47 -0.75 -9.98
CA ALA A 257 -15.51 -0.76 -11.45
C ALA A 257 -16.61 -1.67 -12.02
N LYS A 258 -17.10 -2.66 -11.26
CA LYS A 258 -18.20 -3.55 -11.69
C LYS A 258 -19.59 -2.93 -11.52
N ALA A 259 -19.69 -1.75 -10.90
CA ALA A 259 -20.94 -1.05 -10.68
C ALA A 259 -21.59 -0.57 -11.99
N ASP A 260 -22.91 -0.37 -11.98
CA ASP A 260 -23.62 0.26 -13.10
C ASP A 260 -23.13 1.70 -13.34
N PHE A 261 -22.73 2.39 -12.27
CA PHE A 261 -22.20 3.76 -12.29
C PHE A 261 -20.87 3.87 -11.50
N PRO A 262 -19.73 3.41 -12.06
CA PRO A 262 -18.45 3.33 -11.34
C PRO A 262 -17.92 4.67 -10.82
N ASP A 263 -18.02 5.73 -11.62
CA ASP A 263 -17.55 7.06 -11.22
C ASP A 263 -18.32 7.62 -10.02
N ALA A 264 -19.64 7.38 -9.96
CA ALA A 264 -20.49 7.81 -8.84
C ALA A 264 -20.18 7.01 -7.57
N ALA A 265 -19.98 5.70 -7.70
CA ALA A 265 -19.59 4.84 -6.59
C ALA A 265 -18.20 5.21 -6.04
N PHE A 266 -17.24 5.55 -6.92
CA PHE A 266 -15.94 6.06 -6.49
C PHE A 266 -16.06 7.40 -5.76
N ALA A 267 -16.86 8.35 -6.26
CA ALA A 267 -17.07 9.63 -5.59
C ALA A 267 -17.66 9.43 -4.19
N ALA A 268 -18.64 8.52 -4.05
CA ALA A 268 -19.23 8.22 -2.76
C ALA A 268 -18.23 7.57 -1.78
N PHE A 269 -17.36 6.69 -2.28
CA PHE A 269 -16.25 6.13 -1.50
C PHE A 269 -15.26 7.22 -1.06
N GLN A 270 -14.93 8.15 -1.96
CA GLN A 270 -14.05 9.27 -1.65
C GLN A 270 -14.63 10.16 -0.56
N ASP A 271 -15.92 10.43 -0.61
CA ASP A 271 -16.59 11.24 0.39
C ASP A 271 -16.60 10.57 1.76
N ILE A 272 -16.77 9.25 1.83
CA ILE A 272 -16.63 8.48 3.08
C ILE A 272 -15.20 8.59 3.62
N ILE A 273 -14.18 8.34 2.79
CA ILE A 273 -12.78 8.48 3.23
C ILE A 273 -12.50 9.90 3.74
N SER A 274 -13.09 10.91 3.08
CA SER A 274 -12.88 12.32 3.42
C SER A 274 -13.59 12.73 4.71
N SER A 275 -14.66 12.05 5.12
CA SER A 275 -15.35 12.30 6.39
C SER A 275 -14.72 11.57 7.58
N LEU A 276 -13.81 10.62 7.35
CA LEU A 276 -13.13 9.90 8.43
C LEU A 276 -12.13 10.80 9.18
N PRO A 277 -12.23 10.92 10.52
CA PRO A 277 -11.27 11.69 11.31
C PRO A 277 -9.88 11.03 11.33
N ALA A 278 -9.84 9.69 11.27
CA ALA A 278 -8.61 8.89 11.17
C ALA A 278 -8.90 7.59 10.41
N GLY A 279 -8.00 7.18 9.52
CA GLY A 279 -8.22 6.01 8.64
C GLY A 279 -7.49 4.73 9.06
N VAL A 280 -6.54 4.79 10.01
CA VAL A 280 -5.67 3.64 10.34
C VAL A 280 -6.48 2.39 10.68
N GLN A 281 -7.43 2.52 11.61
CA GLN A 281 -8.21 1.38 12.12
C GLN A 281 -9.10 0.80 11.04
N ILE A 282 -9.83 1.64 10.30
CA ILE A 282 -10.76 1.23 9.25
C ILE A 282 -10.01 0.60 8.06
N PHE A 283 -8.88 1.17 7.63
CA PHE A 283 -8.14 0.61 6.50
C PHE A 283 -7.47 -0.72 6.87
N ALA A 284 -6.87 -0.83 8.05
CA ALA A 284 -6.26 -2.08 8.52
C ALA A 284 -7.28 -3.22 8.59
N LEU A 285 -8.47 -2.88 9.04
CA LEU A 285 -9.59 -3.79 9.18
C LEU A 285 -10.14 -4.25 7.84
N LEU A 286 -10.36 -3.33 6.89
CA LEU A 286 -10.83 -3.69 5.55
C LEU A 286 -9.79 -4.53 4.81
N GLU A 287 -8.49 -4.26 5.03
CA GLU A 287 -7.42 -5.09 4.50
C GLU A 287 -7.49 -6.53 5.03
N ASN A 288 -7.72 -6.70 6.34
CA ASN A 288 -7.75 -8.00 7.00
C ASN A 288 -9.07 -8.78 6.81
N ASN A 289 -10.14 -8.13 6.35
CA ASN A 289 -11.46 -8.74 6.20
C ASN A 289 -12.00 -8.55 4.77
N PRO A 290 -11.64 -9.44 3.83
CA PRO A 290 -12.09 -9.35 2.43
C PRO A 290 -13.61 -9.37 2.24
N THR A 291 -14.35 -10.02 3.15
CA THR A 291 -15.82 -10.03 3.16
C THR A 291 -16.40 -8.63 3.35
N LEU A 292 -15.80 -7.82 4.24
CA LEU A 292 -16.22 -6.44 4.48
C LEU A 292 -15.92 -5.53 3.29
N VAL A 293 -14.87 -5.81 2.52
CA VAL A 293 -14.58 -5.11 1.25
C VAL A 293 -15.71 -5.32 0.24
N GLY A 294 -16.17 -6.56 0.08
CA GLY A 294 -17.30 -6.89 -0.78
C GLY A 294 -18.60 -6.22 -0.32
N LEU A 295 -18.88 -6.28 0.98
CA LEU A 295 -20.05 -5.63 1.59
C LEU A 295 -20.03 -4.11 1.40
N LEU A 296 -18.90 -3.46 1.71
CA LEU A 296 -18.77 -2.02 1.56
C LEU A 296 -18.95 -1.61 0.09
N SER A 297 -18.40 -2.39 -0.85
CA SER A 297 -18.66 -2.19 -2.27
C SER A 297 -20.14 -2.33 -2.62
N ASN A 298 -20.82 -3.37 -2.14
CA ASN A 298 -22.26 -3.54 -2.33
C ASN A 298 -23.06 -2.35 -1.79
N ILE A 299 -22.70 -1.83 -0.62
CA ILE A 299 -23.35 -0.65 -0.02
C ILE A 299 -23.16 0.58 -0.91
N LEU A 300 -21.92 0.84 -1.35
CA LEU A 300 -21.56 1.97 -2.21
C LEU A 300 -22.29 1.95 -3.56
N VAL A 301 -22.49 0.76 -4.11
CA VAL A 301 -23.06 0.56 -5.45
C VAL A 301 -24.58 0.45 -5.43
N LYS A 302 -25.13 -0.38 -4.53
CA LYS A 302 -26.54 -0.80 -4.56
C LYS A 302 -27.42 -0.03 -3.58
N ALA A 303 -26.83 0.66 -2.60
CA ALA A 303 -27.57 1.34 -1.54
C ALA A 303 -27.12 2.80 -1.31
N PRO A 304 -27.51 3.73 -2.21
CA PRO A 304 -27.16 5.14 -2.08
C PRO A 304 -27.54 5.75 -0.71
N ARG A 305 -28.70 5.36 -0.17
CA ARG A 305 -29.16 5.80 1.15
C ARG A 305 -28.25 5.32 2.28
N LEU A 306 -27.76 4.08 2.23
CA LEU A 306 -26.82 3.57 3.25
C LEU A 306 -25.47 4.26 3.15
N THR A 307 -25.03 4.56 1.93
CA THR A 307 -23.82 5.34 1.68
C THR A 307 -23.90 6.75 2.27
N GLU A 308 -25.04 7.43 2.16
CA GLU A 308 -25.26 8.71 2.85
C GLU A 308 -25.24 8.56 4.38
N ILE A 309 -25.90 7.53 4.92
CA ILE A 309 -25.92 7.28 6.37
C ILE A 309 -24.50 7.09 6.91
N LEU A 310 -23.66 6.30 6.21
CA LEU A 310 -22.26 6.05 6.56
C LEU A 310 -21.40 7.31 6.50
N ARG A 311 -21.64 8.18 5.50
CA ARG A 311 -20.91 9.44 5.34
C ARG A 311 -21.06 10.34 6.56
N TYR A 312 -22.27 10.45 7.10
CA TYR A 312 -22.57 11.31 8.26
C TYR A 312 -22.34 10.62 9.62
N ASN A 313 -22.29 9.29 9.65
CA ASN A 313 -22.16 8.49 10.87
C ASN A 313 -21.06 7.45 10.72
N THR A 314 -19.81 7.91 10.61
CA THR A 314 -18.65 7.04 10.33
C THR A 314 -18.40 5.97 11.39
N TYR A 315 -18.88 6.17 12.63
CA TYR A 315 -18.80 5.17 13.69
C TYR A 315 -19.60 3.89 13.39
N LEU A 316 -20.56 3.93 12.46
CA LEU A 316 -21.31 2.75 12.03
C LEU A 316 -20.43 1.74 11.28
N LEU A 317 -19.27 2.18 10.76
CA LEU A 317 -18.27 1.27 10.21
C LEU A 317 -17.65 0.38 11.30
N ASP A 318 -17.62 0.84 12.55
CA ASP A 318 -17.14 0.04 13.68
C ASP A 318 -18.16 -1.05 14.04
N ASP A 319 -19.45 -0.82 13.81
CA ASP A 319 -20.49 -1.81 14.06
C ASP A 319 -20.37 -3.00 13.09
N LEU A 320 -19.96 -2.78 11.84
CA LEU A 320 -19.72 -3.84 10.84
C LEU A 320 -18.65 -4.88 11.26
N LEU A 321 -17.90 -4.59 12.32
CA LEU A 321 -16.77 -5.39 12.80
C LEU A 321 -17.15 -6.35 13.88
N GLU A 322 -18.22 -6.01 14.60
CA GLU A 322 -18.70 -6.87 15.65
C GLU A 322 -19.25 -8.12 14.98
N ASN A 323 -18.72 -9.30 15.31
CA ASN A 323 -19.26 -10.57 14.79
C ASN A 323 -20.79 -10.65 14.99
N GLN A 324 -21.26 -10.06 16.09
CA GLN A 324 -22.66 -9.87 16.49
C GLN A 324 -23.53 -9.16 15.45
N PHE A 325 -22.93 -8.33 14.61
CA PHE A 325 -23.64 -7.52 13.62
C PHE A 325 -24.37 -8.36 12.59
N PHE A 326 -23.81 -9.49 12.15
CA PHE A 326 -24.41 -10.37 11.15
C PHE A 326 -25.22 -11.52 11.75
N HIS A 327 -25.33 -11.60 13.09
CA HIS A 327 -26.17 -12.58 13.76
C HIS A 327 -27.64 -12.18 13.74
N LYS A 328 -28.52 -13.11 14.11
CA LYS A 328 -29.97 -12.88 14.18
C LYS A 328 -30.29 -11.62 14.99
N LEU A 329 -31.18 -10.80 14.44
CA LEU A 329 -31.60 -9.54 15.04
C LEU A 329 -32.15 -9.77 16.46
N PRO A 330 -31.82 -8.90 17.43
CA PRO A 330 -32.20 -9.11 18.83
C PRO A 330 -33.70 -9.00 19.02
N ASP A 331 -34.24 -9.81 19.93
CA ASP A 331 -35.65 -9.77 20.29
C ASP A 331 -35.97 -8.57 21.21
N LYS A 332 -37.26 -8.36 21.46
CA LYS A 332 -37.75 -7.25 22.28
C LYS A 332 -37.13 -7.23 23.69
N THR A 333 -36.96 -8.40 24.30
CA THR A 333 -36.39 -8.52 25.64
C THR A 333 -34.92 -8.13 25.67
N LEU A 334 -34.16 -8.56 24.67
CA LEU A 334 -32.73 -8.27 24.56
C LEU A 334 -32.49 -6.79 24.21
N VAL A 335 -33.29 -6.21 23.29
CA VAL A 335 -33.24 -4.78 22.98
C VAL A 335 -33.50 -3.94 24.23
N ALA A 336 -34.56 -4.25 24.99
CA ALA A 336 -34.88 -3.52 26.22
C ALA A 336 -33.75 -3.60 27.26
N LYS A 337 -33.16 -4.79 27.42
CA LYS A 337 -32.03 -5.00 28.33
C LYS A 337 -30.80 -4.19 27.92
N ILE A 338 -30.42 -4.21 26.64
CA ILE A 338 -29.26 -3.46 26.13
C ILE A 338 -29.43 -1.96 26.38
N ILE A 339 -30.62 -1.40 26.08
CA ILE A 339 -30.87 0.02 26.32
C ILE A 339 -30.77 0.34 27.82
N GLN A 340 -31.40 -0.48 28.68
CA GLN A 340 -31.36 -0.27 30.13
C GLN A 340 -29.95 -0.33 30.70
N ASP A 341 -29.13 -1.27 30.25
CA ASP A 341 -27.75 -1.42 30.70
C ASP A 341 -26.88 -0.23 30.25
N GLU A 342 -27.11 0.32 29.05
CA GLU A 342 -26.37 1.47 28.51
C GLU A 342 -26.71 2.81 29.16
N ILE A 343 -27.97 3.01 29.56
CA ILE A 343 -28.43 4.25 30.19
C ILE A 343 -28.27 4.25 31.71
N LYS A 344 -27.89 3.11 32.30
CA LYS A 344 -27.74 2.95 33.75
C LYS A 344 -26.65 3.89 34.29
N ASN A 345 -27.00 4.69 35.30
CA ASN A 345 -26.12 5.64 35.98
C ASN A 345 -25.56 6.76 35.08
N VAL A 346 -26.26 7.12 34.00
CA VAL A 346 -25.87 8.20 33.09
C VAL A 346 -26.86 9.37 33.21
N SER A 347 -26.41 10.60 32.98
CA SER A 347 -27.31 11.77 32.93
C SER A 347 -28.34 11.64 31.81
N ILE A 348 -29.51 12.27 31.97
CA ILE A 348 -30.63 12.23 31.00
C ILE A 348 -30.16 12.61 29.59
N GLU A 349 -29.42 13.71 29.45
CA GLU A 349 -28.94 14.18 28.15
C GLU A 349 -28.05 13.12 27.45
N ARG A 350 -27.15 12.50 28.21
CA ARG A 350 -26.24 11.49 27.67
C ARG A 350 -26.94 10.16 27.41
N ALA A 351 -27.95 9.82 28.19
CA ALA A 351 -28.83 8.68 27.92
C ALA A 351 -29.59 8.85 26.59
N LEU A 352 -30.14 10.04 26.32
CA LEU A 352 -30.80 10.34 25.04
C LEU A 352 -29.84 10.22 23.86
N ASP A 353 -28.60 10.68 23.99
CA ASP A 353 -27.60 10.56 22.92
C ASP A 353 -27.18 9.11 22.68
N LEU A 354 -27.03 8.30 23.73
CA LEU A 354 -26.76 6.86 23.62
C LEU A 354 -27.92 6.14 22.91
N ILE A 355 -29.17 6.40 23.30
CA ILE A 355 -30.36 5.83 22.64
C ILE A 355 -30.40 6.23 21.16
N ARG A 356 -30.13 7.49 20.81
CA ARG A 356 -30.08 7.94 19.40
C ARG A 356 -29.00 7.21 18.63
N LYS A 357 -27.79 7.09 19.20
CA LYS A 357 -26.66 6.41 18.57
C LYS A 357 -26.99 4.93 18.33
N ARG A 358 -27.55 4.25 19.33
CA ARG A 358 -27.93 2.84 19.29
C ARG A 358 -29.08 2.57 18.33
N ASN A 359 -30.10 3.43 18.30
CA ASN A 359 -31.17 3.35 17.31
C ASN A 359 -30.62 3.46 15.87
N ARG A 360 -29.72 4.42 15.60
CA ARG A 360 -29.08 4.52 14.27
C ARG A 360 -28.28 3.27 13.90
N SER A 361 -27.53 2.71 14.87
CA SER A 361 -26.79 1.45 14.70
C SER A 361 -27.69 0.29 14.32
N TRP A 362 -28.81 0.08 15.04
CA TRP A 362 -29.75 -0.99 14.72
C TRP A 362 -30.53 -0.78 13.43
N GLN A 363 -30.91 0.46 13.09
CA GLN A 363 -31.52 0.76 11.80
C GLN A 363 -30.55 0.43 10.66
N PHE A 364 -29.27 0.80 10.82
CA PHE A 364 -28.22 0.48 9.86
C PHE A 364 -28.00 -1.04 9.75
N GLN A 365 -27.94 -1.78 10.86
CA GLN A 365 -27.87 -3.24 10.86
C GLN A 365 -29.04 -3.87 10.09
N ALA A 366 -30.26 -3.40 10.33
CA ALA A 366 -31.46 -3.89 9.65
C ALA A 366 -31.44 -3.60 8.14
N ASP A 367 -30.94 -2.43 7.73
CA ASP A 367 -30.76 -2.08 6.32
C ASP A 367 -29.70 -2.97 5.63
N VAL A 368 -28.58 -3.24 6.31
CA VAL A 368 -27.51 -4.12 5.79
C VAL A 368 -27.99 -5.58 5.70
N HIS A 369 -28.72 -6.07 6.70
CA HIS A 369 -29.33 -7.41 6.67
C HIS A 369 -30.27 -7.61 5.48
N LEU A 370 -31.02 -6.55 5.12
CA LEU A 370 -31.89 -6.57 3.95
C LEU A 370 -31.08 -6.63 2.65
N LEU A 371 -30.00 -5.83 2.58
CA LEU A 371 -29.14 -5.75 1.39
C LEU A 371 -28.42 -7.06 1.10
N GLU A 372 -27.90 -7.72 2.13
CA GLU A 372 -27.17 -9.00 2.02
C GLU A 372 -28.09 -10.23 2.12
N ALA A 373 -29.42 -10.02 2.18
CA ALA A 373 -30.42 -11.07 2.29
C ALA A 373 -30.19 -12.04 3.48
N ILE A 374 -29.70 -11.52 4.60
CA ILE A 374 -29.44 -12.29 5.84
C ILE A 374 -30.75 -12.52 6.61
N SER A 375 -31.65 -11.55 6.58
CA SER A 375 -32.94 -11.59 7.27
C SER A 375 -34.06 -11.22 6.31
N GLU A 376 -35.25 -11.79 6.54
CA GLU A 376 -36.39 -11.51 5.68
C GLU A 376 -36.99 -10.11 5.96
N ALA A 377 -37.64 -9.54 4.94
CA ALA A 377 -38.25 -8.21 5.04
C ALA A 377 -39.26 -8.09 6.19
N HIS A 378 -39.97 -9.19 6.51
CA HIS A 378 -40.94 -9.22 7.61
C HIS A 378 -40.27 -9.16 8.99
N GLU A 379 -39.14 -9.85 9.17
CA GLU A 379 -38.34 -9.82 10.41
C GLU A 379 -37.74 -8.43 10.64
N ILE A 380 -37.27 -7.78 9.57
CA ILE A 380 -36.74 -6.41 9.62
C ILE A 380 -37.83 -5.39 9.99
N ALA A 381 -39.03 -5.50 9.41
CA ALA A 381 -40.14 -4.63 9.75
C ALA A 381 -40.57 -4.78 11.22
N TYR A 382 -40.60 -6.02 11.72
CA TYR A 382 -40.87 -6.32 13.12
C TYR A 382 -39.77 -5.76 14.04
N PHE A 383 -38.51 -5.93 13.68
CA PHE A 383 -37.37 -5.39 14.43
C PHE A 383 -37.39 -3.86 14.52
N ARG A 384 -37.68 -3.16 13.42
CA ARG A 384 -37.84 -1.69 13.45
C ARG A 384 -38.96 -1.24 14.38
N SER A 385 -40.05 -1.99 14.43
CA SER A 385 -41.18 -1.72 15.33
C SER A 385 -40.80 -1.92 16.80
N ILE A 386 -39.99 -2.95 17.10
CA ILE A 386 -39.42 -3.19 18.44
C ILE A 386 -38.55 -2.01 18.87
N ILE A 387 -37.58 -1.61 18.03
CA ILE A 387 -36.66 -0.51 18.35
C ILE A 387 -37.45 0.77 18.61
N ALA A 388 -38.39 1.13 17.74
CA ALA A 388 -39.19 2.34 17.90
C ALA A 388 -39.99 2.33 19.20
N SER A 389 -40.65 1.21 19.52
CA SER A 389 -41.46 1.06 20.74
C SER A 389 -40.61 1.16 22.00
N GLU A 390 -39.43 0.54 22.02
CA GLU A 390 -38.58 0.52 23.20
C GLU A 390 -37.84 1.85 23.39
N CYS A 391 -37.36 2.49 22.33
CA CYS A 391 -36.80 3.84 22.41
C CYS A 391 -37.84 4.85 22.93
N LEU A 392 -39.10 4.77 22.47
CA LEU A 392 -40.18 5.63 22.97
C LEU A 392 -40.49 5.38 24.45
N ARG A 393 -40.52 4.11 24.89
CA ARG A 393 -40.77 3.77 26.29
C ARG A 393 -39.75 4.40 27.24
N GLN A 394 -38.48 4.45 26.85
CA GLN A 394 -37.40 5.04 27.66
C GLN A 394 -37.35 6.58 27.60
N ILE A 395 -38.07 7.22 26.68
CA ILE A 395 -38.20 8.69 26.61
C ILE A 395 -39.40 9.17 27.44
N VAL A 396 -40.44 8.35 27.56
CA VAL A 396 -41.68 8.67 28.28
C VAL A 396 -41.59 8.35 29.77
N ASN A 397 -40.81 7.34 30.16
CA ASN A 397 -40.48 7.01 31.55
C ASN A 397 -39.21 7.73 31.99
#